data_AF-A0A844FA17-F1
#
_entry.id   AF-A0A844FA17-F1
#
_cell.length_a   1.000
_cell.length_b   1.000
_cell.length_c   1.000
_cell.angle_alpha   90.00
_cell.angle_beta   90.00
_cell.angle_gamma   90.00
#
_symmetry.space_group_name_H-M   'P 1'
#
loop_
_entity.id
_entity.type
_entity.pdbx_description
1 polymer ?
#
loop_
_entity_poly.entity_id
_entity_poly.type
_entity_poly.pdbx_seq_one_letter_code
_entity_poly.pdbx_strand_id
1 'polypeptide(L)'
;MFEQEEPKTEKEDTAVQTPETKPVNITIYYSNDDATGFASEEVQIPSLTPEEVLKALVDKGAMAADVRILSFETTTAEGKATIELDFSSEFSSYVFSMGSTGEYYVIGSVCNTFLDAYDCEQIKITVEGQVLSAGHAEYPGYMSKFVE
;
A
#
# COMPACT_ATOMS: atom_id res chain seq x y z
N MET A 1 56.16 32.57 30.68
CA MET A 1 55.23 31.82 31.55
C MET A 1 54.10 31.42 30.64
N PHE A 2 54.05 30.13 30.30
CA PHE A 2 53.04 29.53 29.44
C PHE A 2 51.78 29.33 30.29
N GLU A 3 50.64 29.80 29.83
CA GLU A 3 49.35 29.24 30.22
C GLU A 3 48.59 28.89 28.94
N GLN A 4 48.32 27.60 28.83
CA GLN A 4 47.68 26.91 27.72
C GLN A 4 46.17 27.08 27.88
N GLU A 5 45.49 27.56 26.84
CA GLU A 5 44.05 27.36 26.71
C GLU A 5 43.81 25.98 26.07
N GLU A 6 43.23 25.08 26.83
CA GLU A 6 42.65 23.83 26.33
C GLU A 6 41.30 24.12 25.65
N PRO A 7 41.05 23.67 24.40
CA PRO A 7 39.70 23.65 23.87
C PRO A 7 39.00 22.39 24.38
N LYS A 8 38.03 22.57 25.27
CA LYS A 8 37.19 21.47 25.77
C LYS A 8 36.14 21.13 24.72
N THR A 9 36.42 20.06 24.00
CA THR A 9 35.55 19.21 23.17
C THR A 9 34.05 19.46 23.35
N GLU A 10 33.45 20.08 22.34
CA GLU A 10 32.02 20.07 22.09
C GLU A 10 31.61 18.64 21.74
N LYS A 11 30.62 18.13 22.47
CA LYS A 11 30.10 16.79 22.30
C LYS A 11 29.36 16.71 20.97
N GLU A 12 29.85 15.84 20.10
CA GLU A 12 29.13 15.30 18.96
C GLU A 12 27.93 14.52 19.48
N ASP A 13 26.79 15.20 19.65
CA ASP A 13 25.49 14.55 19.71
C ASP A 13 25.10 14.29 18.25
N THR A 14 25.41 13.09 17.78
CA THR A 14 24.89 12.53 16.53
C THR A 14 23.38 12.49 16.65
N ALA A 15 22.75 13.61 16.31
CA ALA A 15 21.33 13.67 16.01
C ALA A 15 21.11 12.74 14.81
N VAL A 16 20.68 11.51 15.12
CA VAL A 16 20.04 10.62 14.16
C VAL A 16 18.92 11.45 13.53
N GLN A 17 19.15 11.88 12.29
CA GLN A 17 18.13 12.50 11.46
C GLN A 17 17.07 11.44 11.23
N THR A 18 16.13 11.36 12.16
CA THR A 18 14.86 10.67 11.97
C THR A 18 14.12 11.58 11.00
N PRO A 19 13.83 11.18 9.76
CA PRO A 19 13.02 12.01 8.89
C PRO A 19 11.71 12.26 9.62
N GLU A 20 11.36 13.51 9.87
CA GLU A 20 10.03 13.90 10.33
C GLU A 20 9.04 13.56 9.20
N THR A 21 8.66 12.29 9.09
CA THR A 21 7.56 11.85 8.24
C THR A 21 6.31 12.41 8.88
N LYS A 22 5.85 13.54 8.35
CA LYS A 22 4.56 14.10 8.74
C LYS A 22 3.49 13.06 8.43
N PRO A 23 2.52 12.86 9.34
CA PRO A 23 1.43 11.97 9.06
C PRO A 23 0.70 12.40 7.78
N VAL A 24 0.39 11.42 6.95
CA VAL A 24 -0.31 11.59 5.67
C VAL A 24 -1.71 11.01 5.81
N ASN A 25 -2.71 11.72 5.31
CA ASN A 25 -4.06 11.22 5.23
C ASN A 25 -4.22 10.45 3.92
N ILE A 26 -4.71 9.21 4.01
CA ILE A 26 -5.05 8.38 2.86
C ILE A 26 -6.51 7.96 2.95
N THR A 27 -7.13 7.75 1.79
CA THR A 27 -8.48 7.19 1.71
C THR A 27 -8.38 5.67 1.51
N ILE A 28 -8.95 4.91 2.43
CA ILE A 28 -9.03 3.45 2.34
C ILE A 28 -10.39 3.05 1.86
N TYR A 29 -10.42 2.19 0.85
CA TYR A 29 -11.63 1.62 0.28
C TYR A 29 -11.78 0.17 0.75
N TYR A 30 -13.00 -0.24 1.08
CA TYR A 30 -13.32 -1.57 1.54
C TYR A 30 -14.74 -1.97 1.12
N SER A 31 -15.06 -3.27 1.11
CA SER A 31 -16.44 -3.71 0.89
C SER A 31 -17.35 -3.15 1.97
N ASN A 32 -18.50 -2.59 1.60
CA ASN A 32 -19.54 -2.27 2.56
C ASN A 32 -20.12 -3.56 3.21
N ASP A 33 -20.84 -3.41 4.33
CA ASP A 33 -21.38 -4.53 5.11
C ASP A 33 -22.31 -5.45 4.30
N ASP A 34 -23.00 -4.90 3.31
CA ASP A 34 -23.94 -5.63 2.45
C ASP A 34 -23.28 -6.22 1.18
N ALA A 35 -21.98 -6.00 0.97
CA ALA A 35 -21.23 -6.37 -0.24
C ALA A 35 -21.94 -5.93 -1.56
N THR A 36 -22.52 -4.73 -1.54
CA THR A 36 -23.15 -4.09 -2.69
C THR A 36 -22.34 -2.91 -3.23
N GLY A 37 -21.22 -2.59 -2.59
CA GLY A 37 -20.49 -1.36 -2.87
C GLY A 37 -19.16 -1.21 -2.13
N PHE A 38 -18.40 -0.18 -2.50
CA PHE A 38 -17.17 0.25 -1.84
C PHE A 38 -17.47 1.36 -0.83
N ALA A 39 -17.30 1.06 0.44
CA ALA A 39 -17.17 2.08 1.48
C ALA A 39 -15.76 2.70 1.43
N SER A 40 -15.63 3.95 1.88
CA SER A 40 -14.34 4.61 2.02
C SER A 40 -14.19 5.31 3.37
N GLU A 41 -12.95 5.37 3.87
CA GLU A 41 -12.63 6.05 5.12
C GLU A 41 -11.26 6.72 5.05
N GLU A 42 -11.18 7.96 5.51
CA GLU A 42 -9.91 8.67 5.66
C GLU A 42 -9.19 8.19 6.93
N VAL A 43 -7.97 7.68 6.76
CA VAL A 43 -7.11 7.33 7.88
C VAL A 43 -5.78 8.07 7.79
N GLN A 44 -5.19 8.32 8.96
CA GLN A 44 -3.92 9.00 9.07
C GLN A 44 -2.81 7.97 9.29
N ILE A 45 -1.91 7.82 8.33
CA ILE A 45 -0.73 6.95 8.40
C ILE A 45 0.53 7.77 8.71
N PRO A 46 1.53 7.21 9.39
CA PRO A 46 2.75 7.93 9.75
C PRO A 46 3.59 8.33 8.53
N SER A 47 3.54 7.53 7.46
CA SER A 47 4.23 7.77 6.20
C SER A 47 3.49 7.09 5.05
N LEU A 48 3.50 7.69 3.86
CA LEU A 48 2.94 7.11 2.65
C LEU A 48 3.85 5.99 2.13
N THR A 49 3.75 4.82 2.76
CA THR A 49 4.46 3.60 2.35
C THR A 49 3.45 2.48 2.07
N PRO A 50 3.78 1.55 1.16
CA PRO A 50 2.89 0.45 0.80
C PRO A 50 2.51 -0.40 2.01
N GLU A 51 3.44 -0.60 2.95
CA GLU A 51 3.22 -1.37 4.17
C GLU A 51 2.22 -0.70 5.12
N GLU A 52 2.29 0.62 5.30
CA GLU A 52 1.33 1.36 6.14
C GLU A 52 -0.07 1.37 5.52
N VAL A 53 -0.15 1.54 4.20
CA VAL A 53 -1.41 1.45 3.44
C VAL A 53 -2.02 0.05 3.59
N LEU A 54 -1.22 -1.00 3.42
CA LEU A 54 -1.63 -2.40 3.61
C LEU A 54 -2.10 -2.64 5.03
N LYS A 55 -1.32 -2.20 6.03
CA LYS A 55 -1.67 -2.36 7.44
C LYS A 55 -3.03 -1.73 7.73
N ALA A 56 -3.29 -0.55 7.18
CA ALA A 56 -4.55 0.12 7.40
C ALA A 56 -5.73 -0.58 6.66
N LEU A 57 -5.51 -1.20 5.50
CA LEU A 57 -6.47 -2.10 4.86
C LEU A 57 -6.78 -3.34 5.72
N VAL A 58 -5.75 -3.93 6.32
CA VAL A 58 -5.88 -5.07 7.25
C VAL A 58 -6.65 -4.66 8.51
N ASP A 59 -6.32 -3.52 9.10
CA ASP A 59 -7.00 -2.99 10.29
C ASP A 59 -8.49 -2.71 10.01
N LYS A 60 -8.84 -2.38 8.76
CA LYS A 60 -10.23 -2.25 8.30
C LYS A 60 -10.93 -3.56 7.96
N GLY A 61 -10.19 -4.67 7.86
CA GLY A 61 -10.73 -5.96 7.44
C GLY A 61 -10.93 -6.11 5.93
N ALA A 62 -10.39 -5.20 5.12
CA ALA A 62 -10.40 -5.29 3.66
C ALA A 62 -9.38 -6.30 3.11
N MET A 63 -8.42 -6.70 3.95
CA MET A 63 -7.30 -7.57 3.63
C MET A 63 -7.02 -8.52 4.80
N ALA A 64 -6.52 -9.73 4.51
CA ALA A 64 -6.01 -10.62 5.54
C ALA A 64 -4.65 -10.17 6.09
N ALA A 65 -4.44 -10.38 7.39
CA ALA A 65 -3.24 -9.93 8.11
C ALA A 65 -1.96 -10.73 7.79
N ASP A 66 -2.09 -11.87 7.11
CA ASP A 66 -1.00 -12.70 6.63
C ASP A 66 -0.43 -12.22 5.29
N VAL A 67 -1.18 -11.40 4.55
CA VAL A 67 -0.76 -10.77 3.30
C VAL A 67 0.39 -9.81 3.54
N ARG A 68 1.41 -9.87 2.68
CA ARG A 68 2.55 -8.96 2.69
C ARG A 68 2.84 -8.42 1.30
N ILE A 69 3.40 -7.22 1.23
CA ILE A 69 3.92 -6.64 0.00
C ILE A 69 5.37 -7.06 -0.15
N LEU A 70 5.69 -7.73 -1.26
CA LEU A 70 7.03 -8.16 -1.62
C LEU A 70 7.77 -7.10 -2.41
N SER A 71 7.07 -6.40 -3.30
CA SER A 71 7.62 -5.33 -4.12
C SER A 71 6.59 -4.24 -4.35
N PHE A 72 7.05 -3.01 -4.42
CA PHE A 72 6.24 -1.85 -4.75
C PHE A 72 7.07 -0.88 -5.56
N GLU A 73 6.58 -0.55 -6.76
CA GLU A 73 7.23 0.40 -7.65
C GLU A 73 6.19 1.32 -8.29
N THR A 74 6.49 2.62 -8.35
CA THR A 74 5.69 3.59 -9.08
C THR A 74 6.41 3.95 -10.37
N THR A 75 5.80 3.60 -11.51
CA THR A 75 6.33 3.82 -12.86
C THR A 75 5.34 4.62 -13.71
N THR A 76 5.66 4.81 -14.98
CA THR A 76 4.75 5.42 -15.95
C THR A 76 4.59 4.46 -17.14
N ALA A 77 3.46 3.73 -17.18
CA ALA A 77 3.12 2.87 -18.29
C ALA A 77 2.14 3.60 -19.22
N GLU A 78 2.33 3.50 -20.53
CA GLU A 78 1.43 4.10 -21.53
C GLU A 78 1.19 5.62 -21.36
N GLY A 79 2.13 6.33 -20.74
CA GLY A 79 2.00 7.77 -20.44
C GLY A 79 1.13 8.10 -19.22
N LYS A 80 0.74 7.09 -18.44
CA LYS A 80 -0.08 7.19 -17.23
C LYS A 80 0.72 6.80 -16.00
N ALA A 81 0.48 7.46 -14.87
CA ALA A 81 1.08 7.08 -13.59
C ALA A 81 0.59 5.68 -13.20
N THR A 82 1.53 4.76 -12.97
CA THR A 82 1.25 3.34 -12.78
C THR A 82 1.94 2.80 -11.55
N ILE A 83 1.22 1.99 -10.77
CA ILE A 83 1.76 1.27 -9.61
C ILE A 83 1.98 -0.18 -10.01
N GLU A 84 3.14 -0.75 -9.75
CA GLU A 84 3.39 -2.19 -9.77
C GLU A 84 3.54 -2.69 -8.34
N LEU A 85 2.59 -3.53 -7.92
CA LEU A 85 2.47 -4.00 -6.56
C LEU A 85 2.51 -5.53 -6.55
N ASP A 86 3.54 -6.08 -5.93
CA ASP A 86 3.73 -7.52 -5.79
C ASP A 86 3.40 -7.94 -4.36
N PHE A 87 2.47 -8.88 -4.20
CA PHE A 87 2.10 -9.46 -2.93
C PHE A 87 2.67 -10.87 -2.76
N SER A 88 2.63 -11.35 -1.52
CA SER A 88 2.90 -12.74 -1.18
C SER A 88 1.73 -13.66 -1.55
N SER A 89 1.99 -14.97 -1.68
CA SER A 89 1.01 -15.98 -2.10
C SER A 89 -0.22 -16.11 -1.18
N GLU A 90 -0.16 -15.58 0.03
CA GLU A 90 -1.29 -15.44 0.93
C GLU A 90 -2.38 -14.53 0.34
N PHE A 91 -2.01 -13.52 -0.47
CA PHE A 91 -2.98 -12.64 -1.12
C PHE A 91 -3.87 -13.38 -2.10
N SER A 92 -3.29 -14.17 -3.01
CA SER A 92 -4.08 -14.96 -3.95
C SER A 92 -4.95 -15.99 -3.24
N SER A 93 -4.44 -16.60 -2.17
CA SER A 93 -5.19 -17.54 -1.33
C SER A 93 -6.39 -16.87 -0.64
N TYR A 94 -6.21 -15.65 -0.13
CA TYR A 94 -7.26 -14.86 0.49
C TYR A 94 -8.34 -14.48 -0.53
N VAL A 95 -7.95 -13.89 -1.66
CA VAL A 95 -8.87 -13.51 -2.75
C VAL A 95 -9.65 -14.74 -3.24
N PHE A 96 -8.98 -15.88 -3.42
CA PHE A 96 -9.62 -17.14 -3.80
C PHE A 96 -10.67 -17.61 -2.77
N SER A 97 -10.40 -17.41 -1.47
CA SER A 97 -11.31 -17.82 -0.39
C SER A 97 -12.60 -16.98 -0.29
N MET A 98 -12.57 -15.74 -0.78
CA MET A 98 -13.68 -14.79 -0.69
C MET A 98 -14.78 -15.02 -1.75
N GLY A 99 -14.51 -15.83 -2.79
CA GLY A 99 -15.42 -16.08 -3.91
C GLY A 99 -15.51 -14.90 -4.89
N SER A 100 -16.27 -15.05 -5.99
CA SER A 100 -16.23 -14.09 -7.12
C SER A 100 -16.60 -12.65 -6.76
N THR A 101 -17.60 -12.46 -5.89
CA THR A 101 -18.02 -11.13 -5.43
C THR A 101 -17.01 -10.52 -4.48
N GLY A 102 -16.51 -11.30 -3.51
CA GLY A 102 -15.51 -10.81 -2.57
C GLY A 102 -14.17 -10.53 -3.23
N GLU A 103 -13.77 -11.32 -4.22
CA GLU A 103 -12.59 -11.10 -5.07
C GLU A 103 -12.61 -9.71 -5.72
N TYR A 104 -13.73 -9.34 -6.33
CA TYR A 104 -13.91 -8.02 -6.93
C TYR A 104 -13.73 -6.90 -5.90
N TYR A 105 -14.33 -7.04 -4.71
CA TYR A 105 -14.21 -6.03 -3.68
C TYR A 105 -12.82 -5.98 -3.05
N VAL A 106 -12.14 -7.10 -2.81
CA VAL A 106 -10.78 -7.10 -2.26
C VAL A 106 -9.82 -6.44 -3.25
N ILE A 107 -9.86 -6.82 -4.53
CA ILE A 107 -9.00 -6.24 -5.55
C ILE A 107 -9.32 -4.75 -5.75
N GLY A 108 -10.60 -4.39 -5.82
CA GLY A 108 -11.01 -3.00 -5.93
C GLY A 108 -10.63 -2.15 -4.72
N SER A 109 -10.67 -2.72 -3.52
CA SER A 109 -10.23 -2.05 -2.28
C SER A 109 -8.76 -1.67 -2.33
N VAL A 110 -7.91 -2.61 -2.74
CA VAL A 110 -6.48 -2.38 -2.94
C VAL A 110 -6.27 -1.35 -4.04
N CYS A 111 -6.87 -1.57 -5.21
CA CYS A 111 -6.65 -0.69 -6.36
C CYS A 111 -7.06 0.74 -6.03
N ASN A 112 -8.27 0.96 -5.50
CA ASN A 112 -8.76 2.30 -5.19
C ASN A 112 -7.89 2.99 -4.14
N THR A 113 -7.53 2.28 -3.08
CA THR A 113 -6.70 2.82 -2.00
C THR A 113 -5.33 3.22 -2.50
N PHE A 114 -4.62 2.35 -3.22
CA PHE A 114 -3.28 2.65 -3.72
C PHE A 114 -3.30 3.73 -4.80
N LEU A 115 -4.24 3.69 -5.73
CA LEU A 115 -4.38 4.71 -6.77
C LEU A 115 -4.67 6.09 -6.17
N ASP A 116 -5.52 6.18 -5.14
CA ASP A 116 -5.82 7.44 -4.48
C ASP A 116 -4.66 7.93 -3.60
N ALA A 117 -4.02 7.01 -2.87
CA ALA A 117 -2.92 7.35 -1.97
C ALA A 117 -1.66 7.83 -2.71
N TYR A 118 -1.36 7.27 -3.88
CA TYR A 118 -0.17 7.62 -4.70
C TYR A 118 -0.51 8.49 -5.91
N ASP A 119 -1.75 8.96 -6.04
CA ASP A 119 -2.23 9.77 -7.17
C ASP A 119 -1.87 9.16 -8.54
N CYS A 120 -2.15 7.87 -8.68
CA CYS A 120 -1.88 7.09 -9.90
C CYS A 120 -3.18 6.78 -10.65
N GLU A 121 -3.06 6.59 -11.97
CA GLU A 121 -4.20 6.25 -12.83
C GLU A 121 -4.41 4.73 -12.94
N GLN A 122 -3.32 3.97 -12.86
CA GLN A 122 -3.31 2.53 -13.10
C GLN A 122 -2.46 1.77 -12.08
N ILE A 123 -2.82 0.52 -11.82
CA ILE A 123 -2.14 -0.38 -10.89
C ILE A 123 -2.11 -1.78 -11.46
N LYS A 124 -0.97 -2.44 -11.34
CA LYS A 124 -0.77 -3.84 -11.69
C LYS A 124 -0.46 -4.60 -10.40
N ILE A 125 -1.24 -5.64 -10.15
CA ILE A 125 -1.06 -6.49 -8.98
C ILE A 125 -0.50 -7.82 -9.42
N THR A 126 0.62 -8.22 -8.83
CA THR A 126 1.25 -9.53 -9.01
C THR A 126 1.36 -10.25 -7.69
N VAL A 127 1.57 -11.56 -7.74
CA VAL A 127 1.76 -12.42 -6.57
C VAL A 127 3.01 -13.25 -6.80
N GLU A 128 4.04 -13.03 -5.97
CA GLU A 128 5.37 -13.65 -6.11
C GLU A 128 5.94 -13.50 -7.53
N GLY A 129 5.75 -12.33 -8.15
CA GLY A 129 6.15 -12.03 -9.52
C GLY A 129 5.31 -12.74 -10.60
N GLN A 130 4.26 -13.45 -10.22
CA GLN A 130 3.31 -14.09 -11.12
C GLN A 130 2.04 -13.25 -11.27
N VAL A 131 1.30 -13.48 -12.35
CA VAL A 131 -0.01 -12.86 -12.55
C VAL A 131 -0.94 -13.31 -11.43
N LEU A 132 -1.65 -12.35 -10.82
CA LEU A 132 -2.70 -12.67 -9.87
C LEU A 132 -3.78 -13.50 -10.58
N SER A 133 -3.88 -14.76 -10.17
CA SER A 133 -4.94 -15.67 -10.58
C SER A 133 -5.83 -15.91 -9.37
N ALA A 134 -7.00 -15.28 -9.38
CA ALA A 134 -8.06 -15.63 -8.48
C ALA A 134 -8.93 -16.66 -9.21
N GLY A 135 -9.53 -17.62 -8.51
CA GLY A 135 -10.05 -18.86 -9.13
C GLY A 135 -11.06 -18.67 -10.28
N HIS A 136 -11.61 -17.45 -10.44
CA HIS A 136 -12.55 -17.08 -11.50
C HIS A 136 -11.96 -16.14 -12.56
N ALA A 137 -10.88 -15.41 -12.26
CA ALA A 137 -10.29 -14.42 -13.17
C ALA A 137 -8.77 -14.29 -12.99
N GLU A 138 -8.08 -14.13 -14.12
CA GLU A 138 -6.68 -13.72 -14.13
C GLU A 138 -6.58 -12.22 -14.36
N TYR A 139 -5.68 -11.56 -13.63
CA TYR A 139 -5.44 -10.12 -13.70
C TYR A 139 -4.04 -9.83 -14.29
N PRO A 140 -3.78 -10.15 -15.58
CA PRO A 140 -2.46 -9.96 -16.18
C PRO A 140 -2.13 -8.50 -16.52
N GLY A 141 -3.14 -7.62 -16.51
CA GLY A 141 -3.05 -6.26 -17.03
C GLY A 141 -3.02 -5.18 -15.96
N TYR A 142 -2.96 -3.94 -16.44
CA TYR A 142 -3.15 -2.75 -15.63
C TYR A 142 -4.64 -2.56 -15.30
N MET A 143 -4.93 -2.47 -14.02
CA MET A 143 -6.23 -2.15 -13.46
C MET A 143 -6.32 -0.66 -13.17
N SER A 144 -7.53 -0.11 -13.21
CA SER A 144 -7.84 1.27 -12.82
C SER A 144 -8.74 1.26 -11.59
N LYS A 145 -9.12 2.45 -11.09
CA LYS A 145 -10.10 2.53 -10.01
C LYS A 145 -11.39 1.77 -10.37
N PHE A 146 -11.83 0.94 -9.45
CA PHE A 146 -13.08 0.21 -9.49
C PHE A 146 -14.20 1.14 -9.04
N VAL A 147 -15.30 1.14 -9.79
CA VAL A 147 -16.50 1.94 -9.52
C VAL A 147 -17.67 0.99 -9.24
N GLU A 148 -18.55 1.39 -8.32
CA GLU A 148 -19.82 0.70 -8.04
C GLU A 148 -20.77 0.68 -9.24
#